data_AF-A0AAW0Z3N5-F1
#
_entry.id   AF-A0AAW0Z3N5-F1
#
_cell.length_a   1.000
_cell.length_b   1.000
_cell.length_c   1.000
_cell.angle_alpha   90.00
_cell.angle_beta   90.00
_cell.angle_gamma   90.00
#
_symmetry.space_group_name_H-M   'P 1'
#
loop_
_entity.id
_entity.type
_entity.pdbx_description
1 polymer ?
#
loop_
_entity_poly.entity_id
_entity_poly.type
_entity_poly.pdbx_seq_one_letter_code
_entity_poly.pdbx_strand_id
1 'polypeptide(L)'
;MTSGSSGRTPVYPHGWREIVNGSVEENFAPIALGTLNSLIREDVVPPTEHIQLILYLSLNPTAHGVTPSVPFSLLDRLLSFHSPSSIASSIPSHPSTSKLSADEMPQWLDWDYRRSELHRQVWRTMRRCRDEGVWTLLWESEGKQDRKGNGKRRQRNDDVDMHDEEEDEVKRIVSEKGWRLLEWLVDFWEKDQKEQTGDKAIRDISYSPLFLKQLPRPYDRNGELQRNDATLPLVIVRGAFLSPPNTENSRRESSAVRLLSLLCHTALTSNPPFHPPSLNSSLVHLFRILPLSSIQRLIPQLIPHLDWWFLAHTYALALEDMGGIRSKKTSERRIAADRRRRRMDPISDRQGQGAGNEEEEFEVRVNGLGEPTVRYLLGTILPLRASSRESDSVEKMLFIKLVSVNLFLSNWSQVRADLLPGGVKGRYDGNEKWWKEVEKSWSPGDKRGDKQSKGSEAMATVLRFQTKALLDKL
;
A
#
# COMPACT_ATOMS: atom_id res chain seq x y z
N MET A 1 -25.12 -6.75 -25.33
CA MET A 1 -24.90 -6.15 -26.66
C MET A 1 -23.42 -6.29 -27.00
N THR A 2 -23.06 -7.38 -27.65
CA THR A 2 -21.68 -7.67 -28.08
C THR A 2 -21.48 -7.11 -29.48
N SER A 3 -21.01 -5.87 -29.58
CA SER A 3 -20.52 -5.31 -30.83
C SER A 3 -19.22 -6.04 -31.20
N GLY A 4 -19.29 -6.91 -32.20
CA GLY A 4 -18.11 -7.41 -32.88
C GLY A 4 -17.42 -6.25 -33.60
N SER A 5 -16.43 -5.63 -32.93
CA SER A 5 -15.55 -4.66 -33.57
C SER A 5 -14.58 -5.44 -34.46
N SER A 6 -14.75 -5.30 -35.77
CA SER A 6 -13.75 -5.69 -36.75
C SER A 6 -12.40 -5.05 -36.40
N GLY A 7 -11.37 -5.89 -36.25
CA GLY A 7 -10.06 -5.55 -35.72
C GLY A 7 -9.22 -4.62 -36.59
N ARG A 8 -9.63 -3.35 -36.70
CA ARG A 8 -8.75 -2.28 -37.16
C ARG A 8 -8.02 -1.73 -35.94
N THR A 9 -6.69 -1.82 -35.97
CA THR A 9 -5.83 -1.14 -35.00
C THR A 9 -6.18 0.35 -35.00
N PRO A 10 -6.46 0.97 -33.85
CA PRO A 10 -6.66 2.42 -33.75
C PRO A 10 -5.51 3.15 -34.45
N VAL A 11 -5.81 3.94 -35.49
CA VAL A 11 -4.79 4.74 -36.19
C VAL A 11 -5.02 6.20 -35.85
N TYR A 12 -4.07 6.79 -35.13
CA TYR A 12 -4.06 8.22 -34.86
C TYR A 12 -3.78 8.99 -36.16
N PRO A 13 -4.71 9.82 -36.68
CA PRO A 13 -4.52 10.41 -38.00
C PRO A 13 -3.41 11.47 -37.98
N HIS A 14 -2.50 11.40 -38.97
CA HIS A 14 -1.31 12.26 -39.03
C HIS A 14 -1.66 13.76 -39.01
N GLY A 15 -2.69 14.19 -39.76
CA GLY A 15 -3.08 15.61 -39.80
C GLY A 15 -3.46 16.18 -38.43
N TRP A 16 -4.11 15.36 -37.60
CA TRP A 16 -4.48 15.76 -36.24
C TRP A 16 -3.28 15.81 -35.30
N ARG A 17 -2.28 14.95 -35.53
CA ARG A 17 -1.02 15.01 -34.80
C ARG A 17 -0.31 16.35 -35.01
N GLU A 18 -0.24 16.81 -36.25
CA GLU A 18 0.38 18.10 -36.58
C GLU A 18 -0.39 19.29 -35.99
N ILE A 19 -1.73 19.23 -35.93
CA ILE A 19 -2.52 20.31 -35.31
C ILE A 19 -2.24 20.40 -33.80
N VAL A 20 -2.23 19.25 -33.11
CA VAL A 20 -1.93 19.23 -31.66
C VAL A 20 -0.49 19.65 -31.42
N ASN A 21 0.48 19.10 -32.17
CA ASN A 21 1.89 19.42 -32.00
C ASN A 21 2.20 20.89 -32.32
N GLY A 22 1.64 21.44 -33.40
CA GLY A 22 1.75 22.86 -33.72
C GLY A 22 1.20 23.75 -32.59
N SER A 23 0.06 23.37 -32.00
CA SER A 23 -0.48 24.09 -30.83
C SER A 23 0.43 24.02 -29.60
N VAL A 24 1.09 22.88 -29.35
CA VAL A 24 2.06 22.71 -28.27
C VAL A 24 3.39 23.43 -28.57
N GLU A 25 3.76 23.54 -29.84
CA GLU A 25 4.94 24.25 -30.30
C GLU A 25 4.82 25.76 -30.05
N GLU A 26 3.65 26.31 -30.35
CA GLU A 26 3.26 27.70 -30.07
C GLU A 26 2.89 27.95 -28.59
N ASN A 27 3.05 26.97 -27.72
CA ASN A 27 2.72 27.04 -26.29
C ASN A 27 1.24 27.36 -25.99
N PHE A 28 0.33 26.99 -26.91
CA PHE A 28 -1.12 27.13 -26.75
C PHE A 28 -1.74 25.86 -26.17
N ALA A 29 -1.37 25.51 -24.93
CA ALA A 29 -1.88 24.33 -24.24
C ALA A 29 -3.43 24.22 -24.21
N PRO A 30 -4.22 25.31 -24.01
CA PRO A 30 -5.68 25.21 -24.06
C PRO A 30 -6.22 24.75 -25.42
N ILE A 31 -5.61 25.20 -26.53
CA ILE A 31 -6.01 24.79 -27.88
C ILE A 31 -5.66 23.32 -28.09
N ALA A 32 -4.45 22.91 -27.71
CA ALA A 32 -4.01 21.51 -27.80
C ALA A 32 -4.96 20.57 -27.04
N LEU A 33 -5.33 20.92 -25.80
CA LEU A 33 -6.28 20.12 -25.00
C LEU A 33 -7.69 20.13 -25.60
N GLY A 34 -8.15 21.26 -26.15
CA GLY A 34 -9.42 21.35 -26.86
C GLY A 34 -9.47 20.42 -28.07
N THR A 35 -8.42 20.39 -28.88
CA THR A 35 -8.29 19.47 -30.01
C THR A 35 -8.24 18.01 -29.54
N LEU A 36 -7.44 17.69 -28.50
CA LEU A 36 -7.39 16.34 -27.93
C LEU A 36 -8.76 15.88 -27.42
N ASN A 37 -9.54 16.76 -26.80
CA ASN A 37 -10.91 16.44 -26.37
C ASN A 37 -11.81 15.98 -27.53
N SER A 38 -11.69 16.62 -28.69
CA SER A 38 -12.46 16.24 -29.87
C SER A 38 -12.00 14.92 -30.51
N LEU A 39 -10.74 14.55 -30.29
CA LEU A 39 -10.09 13.39 -30.88
C LEU A 39 -10.21 12.12 -30.08
N ILE A 40 -10.22 12.20 -28.75
CA ILE A 40 -10.34 11.00 -27.90
C ILE A 40 -11.73 10.38 -28.11
N ARG A 41 -11.73 9.23 -28.79
CA ARG A 41 -12.88 8.44 -29.27
C ARG A 41 -12.50 6.97 -29.21
N GLU A 42 -13.47 6.06 -29.30
CA GLU A 42 -13.26 4.60 -29.21
C GLU A 42 -12.15 4.06 -30.13
N ASP A 43 -12.02 4.62 -31.33
CA ASP A 43 -11.14 4.16 -32.41
C ASP A 43 -9.80 4.91 -32.51
N VAL A 44 -9.54 5.89 -31.63
CA VAL A 44 -8.37 6.77 -31.72
C VAL A 44 -7.68 6.91 -30.37
N VAL A 45 -6.56 6.20 -30.20
CA VAL A 45 -5.69 6.34 -29.03
C VAL A 45 -4.63 7.42 -29.30
N PRO A 46 -4.51 8.47 -28.46
CA PRO A 46 -3.46 9.47 -28.64
C PRO A 46 -2.05 8.88 -28.51
N PRO A 47 -1.05 9.43 -29.22
CA PRO A 47 0.34 9.01 -29.09
C PRO A 47 0.89 9.33 -27.69
N THR A 48 1.98 8.65 -27.32
CA THR A 48 2.66 8.78 -26.03
C THR A 48 2.94 10.23 -25.63
N GLU A 49 3.42 11.04 -26.57
CA GLU A 49 3.73 12.46 -26.34
C GLU A 49 2.49 13.26 -25.87
N HIS A 50 1.30 12.96 -26.40
CA HIS A 50 0.05 13.65 -26.03
C HIS A 50 -0.50 13.16 -24.70
N ILE A 51 -0.42 11.87 -24.40
CA ILE A 51 -0.81 11.33 -23.09
C ILE A 51 0.09 11.93 -21.99
N GLN A 52 1.39 12.03 -22.24
CA GLN A 52 2.33 12.64 -21.30
C GLN A 52 2.13 14.15 -21.15
N LEU A 53 1.76 14.86 -22.22
CA LEU A 53 1.34 16.25 -22.13
C LEU A 53 0.14 16.40 -21.18
N ILE A 54 -0.89 15.56 -21.32
CA ILE A 54 -2.07 15.59 -20.43
C ILE A 54 -1.63 15.35 -18.97
N LEU A 55 -0.83 14.32 -18.70
CA LEU A 55 -0.31 14.03 -17.35
C LEU A 55 0.47 15.21 -16.77
N TYR A 56 1.34 15.85 -17.57
CA TYR A 56 2.10 17.02 -17.16
C TYR A 56 1.19 18.22 -16.83
N LEU A 57 0.19 18.48 -17.67
CA LEU A 57 -0.77 19.57 -17.49
C LEU A 57 -1.73 19.31 -16.32
N SER A 58 -1.99 18.06 -15.93
CA SER A 58 -2.70 17.73 -14.68
C SER A 58 -1.95 18.22 -13.43
N LEU A 59 -0.61 18.27 -13.49
CA LEU A 59 0.25 18.73 -12.40
C LEU A 59 0.56 20.23 -12.51
N ASN A 60 0.58 20.80 -13.71
CA ASN A 60 0.98 22.20 -13.95
C ASN A 60 -0.05 23.01 -14.74
N PRO A 61 -1.36 22.94 -14.44
CA PRO A 61 -2.39 23.53 -15.31
C PRO A 61 -2.28 25.06 -15.40
N THR A 62 -2.08 25.72 -14.25
CA THR A 62 -2.01 27.18 -14.14
C THR A 62 -0.79 27.80 -14.81
N ALA A 63 0.32 27.06 -14.91
CA ALA A 63 1.53 27.53 -15.59
C ALA A 63 1.32 27.73 -17.09
N HIS A 64 0.27 27.12 -17.66
CA HIS A 64 -0.03 27.10 -19.09
C HIS A 64 -1.42 27.68 -19.42
N GLY A 65 -2.02 28.44 -18.50
CA GLY A 65 -3.34 29.03 -18.70
C GLY A 65 -4.48 28.01 -18.85
N VAL A 66 -4.29 26.79 -18.35
CA VAL A 66 -5.27 25.71 -18.44
C VAL A 66 -6.06 25.63 -17.13
N THR A 67 -7.38 25.45 -17.24
CA THR A 67 -8.25 25.17 -16.09
C THR A 67 -7.90 23.79 -15.50
N PRO A 68 -7.64 23.65 -14.20
CA PRO A 68 -7.19 22.38 -13.59
C PRO A 68 -8.08 21.16 -13.85
N SER A 69 -9.38 21.34 -14.09
CA SER A 69 -10.30 20.23 -14.37
C SER A 69 -10.17 19.66 -15.78
N VAL A 70 -9.67 20.43 -16.76
CA VAL A 70 -9.67 20.02 -18.17
C VAL A 70 -8.73 18.82 -18.41
N PRO A 71 -7.47 18.81 -17.94
CA PRO A 71 -6.59 17.65 -18.11
C PRO A 71 -7.17 16.37 -17.49
N PHE A 72 -7.76 16.44 -16.30
CA PHE A 72 -8.39 15.29 -15.65
C PHE A 72 -9.61 14.79 -16.42
N SER A 73 -10.46 15.68 -16.94
CA SER A 73 -11.58 15.25 -17.79
C SER A 73 -11.14 14.48 -19.04
N LEU A 74 -9.97 14.80 -19.59
CA LEU A 74 -9.39 14.07 -20.73
C LEU A 74 -8.81 12.73 -20.30
N LEU A 75 -8.17 12.67 -19.14
CA LEU A 75 -7.70 11.42 -18.53
C LEU A 75 -8.87 10.46 -18.26
N ASP A 76 -9.98 10.96 -17.69
CA ASP A 76 -11.20 10.17 -17.45
C ASP A 76 -11.83 9.70 -18.77
N ARG A 77 -11.83 10.58 -19.78
CA ARG A 77 -12.31 10.25 -21.14
C ARG A 77 -11.45 9.19 -21.83
N LEU A 78 -10.13 9.22 -21.66
CA LEU A 78 -9.24 8.16 -22.13
C LEU A 78 -9.60 6.82 -21.47
N LEU A 79 -9.84 6.84 -20.16
CA LEU A 79 -10.30 5.66 -19.43
C LEU A 79 -11.70 5.20 -19.83
N SER A 80 -12.61 6.08 -20.25
CA SER A 80 -13.94 5.65 -20.67
C SER A 80 -13.91 4.95 -22.02
N PHE A 81 -13.08 5.41 -22.96
CA PHE A 81 -13.06 4.90 -24.34
C PHE A 81 -12.08 3.76 -24.59
N HIS A 82 -11.02 3.63 -23.78
CA HIS A 82 -9.93 2.70 -24.08
C HIS A 82 -9.65 1.73 -22.95
N SER A 83 -9.18 0.53 -23.31
CA SER A 83 -8.61 -0.42 -22.34
C SER A 83 -7.32 0.17 -21.76
N PRO A 84 -7.06 0.03 -20.44
CA PRO A 84 -5.82 0.46 -19.81
C PRO A 84 -4.55 -0.06 -20.52
N SER A 85 -4.62 -1.27 -21.08
CA SER A 85 -3.48 -1.86 -21.81
C SER A 85 -3.07 -1.07 -23.06
N SER A 86 -4.00 -0.36 -23.70
CA SER A 86 -3.73 0.41 -24.92
C SER A 86 -2.96 1.72 -24.67
N ILE A 87 -3.10 2.29 -23.48
CA ILE A 87 -2.45 3.54 -23.06
C ILE A 87 -1.26 3.29 -22.11
N ALA A 88 -1.11 2.05 -21.59
CA ALA A 88 -0.10 1.68 -20.61
C ALA A 88 1.34 1.97 -21.05
N SER A 89 1.65 1.84 -22.34
CA SER A 89 2.98 2.13 -22.91
C SER A 89 3.36 3.60 -22.83
N SER A 90 2.41 4.50 -22.54
CA SER A 90 2.63 5.93 -22.42
C SER A 90 2.86 6.40 -20.98
N ILE A 91 2.54 5.55 -20.00
CA ILE A 91 2.66 5.84 -18.58
C ILE A 91 4.04 5.40 -18.09
N PRO A 92 4.79 6.23 -17.35
CA PRO A 92 6.06 5.82 -16.76
C PRO A 92 5.89 4.58 -15.87
N SER A 93 6.70 3.55 -16.11
CA SER A 93 6.73 2.33 -15.30
C SER A 93 8.01 2.27 -14.47
N HIS A 94 7.99 1.50 -13.39
CA HIS A 94 9.16 1.32 -12.54
C HIS A 94 10.30 0.63 -13.35
N PRO A 95 11.56 1.10 -13.26
CA PRO A 95 12.65 0.64 -14.12
C PRO A 95 12.93 -0.87 -14.00
N SER A 96 12.69 -1.45 -12.82
CA SER A 96 12.86 -2.89 -12.56
C SER A 96 11.96 -3.80 -13.40
N THR A 97 10.98 -3.24 -14.11
CA THR A 97 10.11 -4.00 -15.02
C THR A 97 10.66 -4.07 -16.43
N SER A 98 11.60 -3.18 -16.75
CA SER A 98 12.31 -3.15 -18.02
C SER A 98 13.65 -3.85 -17.86
N LYS A 99 14.09 -4.59 -18.89
CA LYS A 99 15.45 -5.13 -18.96
C LYS A 99 16.46 -4.10 -19.49
N LEU A 100 16.06 -2.82 -19.52
CA LEU A 100 16.85 -1.75 -20.11
C LEU A 100 18.09 -1.51 -19.27
N SER A 101 19.20 -1.24 -19.95
CA SER A 101 20.41 -0.81 -19.26
C SER A 101 20.19 0.54 -18.58
N ALA A 102 21.00 0.85 -17.55
CA ALA A 102 20.95 2.13 -16.85
C ALA A 102 21.26 3.34 -17.74
N ASP A 103 21.70 3.14 -18.99
CA ASP A 103 21.99 4.20 -19.96
C ASP A 103 20.93 4.30 -21.07
N GLU A 104 20.09 3.26 -21.22
CA GLU A 104 19.05 3.24 -22.25
C GLU A 104 17.84 4.08 -21.83
N MET A 105 17.23 4.74 -22.82
CA MET A 105 16.04 5.56 -22.62
C MET A 105 14.80 4.66 -22.66
N PRO A 106 13.88 4.76 -21.69
CA PRO A 106 12.63 4.00 -21.75
C PRO A 106 11.84 4.34 -23.01
N GLN A 107 11.20 3.34 -23.63
CA GLN A 107 10.37 3.54 -24.82
C GLN A 107 9.26 4.59 -24.62
N TRP A 108 8.69 4.67 -23.41
CA TRP A 108 7.69 5.69 -23.09
C TRP A 108 8.25 7.11 -23.14
N LEU A 109 9.57 7.31 -23.08
CA LEU A 109 10.24 8.62 -23.13
C LEU A 109 10.91 8.89 -24.48
N ASP A 110 10.82 7.97 -25.44
CA ASP A 110 11.48 8.04 -26.74
C ASP A 110 10.63 8.78 -27.77
N TRP A 111 10.51 10.09 -27.59
CA TRP A 111 9.86 11.00 -28.53
C TRP A 111 10.61 12.34 -28.60
N ASP A 112 10.39 13.08 -29.69
CA ASP A 112 11.16 14.29 -29.99
C ASP A 112 10.73 15.49 -29.13
N TYR A 113 11.39 15.66 -27.99
CA TYR A 113 11.11 16.74 -27.05
C TYR A 113 11.72 18.10 -27.42
N ARG A 114 12.54 18.19 -28.47
CA ARG A 114 13.32 19.40 -28.76
C ARG A 114 12.51 20.48 -29.49
N ARG A 115 11.34 20.11 -29.99
CA ARG A 115 10.43 20.92 -30.81
C ARG A 115 10.00 22.23 -30.15
N SER A 116 9.70 22.22 -28.85
CA SER A 116 9.31 23.44 -28.14
C SER A 116 9.68 23.42 -26.66
N GLU A 117 9.55 24.58 -26.01
CA GLU A 117 9.81 24.69 -24.58
C GLU A 117 8.82 23.86 -23.75
N LEU A 118 7.54 23.81 -24.15
CA LEU A 118 6.54 22.97 -23.48
C LEU A 118 6.90 21.48 -23.61
N HIS A 119 7.29 21.01 -24.80
CA HIS A 119 7.77 19.64 -24.98
C HIS A 119 8.98 19.33 -24.08
N ARG A 120 9.96 20.24 -23.98
CA ARG A 120 11.10 20.09 -23.06
C ARG A 120 10.65 20.01 -21.60
N GLN A 121 9.64 20.77 -21.19
CA GLN A 121 9.11 20.75 -19.82
C GLN A 121 8.38 19.44 -19.49
N VAL A 122 7.54 18.96 -20.41
CA VAL A 122 6.87 17.65 -20.31
C VAL A 122 7.94 16.56 -20.18
N TRP A 123 8.89 16.53 -21.11
CA TRP A 123 9.96 15.52 -21.12
C TRP A 123 10.84 15.60 -19.87
N ARG A 124 11.22 16.79 -19.41
CA ARG A 124 11.98 16.98 -18.14
C ARG A 124 11.20 16.49 -16.93
N THR A 125 9.87 16.55 -16.94
CA THR A 125 9.03 16.05 -15.86
C THR A 125 8.97 14.53 -15.92
N MET A 126 8.68 13.97 -17.09
CA MET A 126 8.60 12.52 -17.31
C MET A 126 9.94 11.82 -17.09
N ARG A 127 11.06 12.46 -17.43
CA ARG A 127 12.41 11.93 -17.15
C ARG A 127 12.65 11.67 -15.66
N ARG A 128 12.04 12.45 -14.75
CA ARG A 128 12.20 12.22 -13.30
C ARG A 128 11.60 10.88 -12.87
N CYS A 129 10.59 10.40 -13.60
CA CYS A 129 9.95 9.12 -13.40
C CYS A 129 10.84 7.92 -13.79
N ARG A 130 12.09 8.14 -14.22
CA ARG A 130 12.99 7.06 -14.62
C ARG A 130 13.26 6.07 -13.50
N ASP A 131 13.46 6.57 -12.28
CA ASP A 131 13.95 5.76 -11.16
C ASP A 131 12.80 5.13 -10.36
N GLU A 132 11.70 5.88 -10.17
CA GLU A 132 10.55 5.42 -9.36
C GLU A 132 9.27 5.28 -10.19
N GLY A 133 9.33 5.36 -11.52
CA GLY A 133 8.12 5.32 -12.35
C GLY A 133 7.16 6.47 -12.04
N VAL A 134 5.86 6.19 -12.19
CA VAL A 134 4.79 7.18 -12.04
C VAL A 134 4.70 7.79 -10.63
N TRP A 135 5.21 7.11 -9.60
CA TRP A 135 5.18 7.58 -8.20
C TRP A 135 5.82 8.97 -8.04
N THR A 136 6.86 9.26 -8.84
CA THR A 136 7.56 10.55 -8.85
C THR A 136 6.63 11.73 -9.13
N LEU A 137 5.55 11.52 -9.89
CA LEU A 137 4.59 12.56 -10.27
C LEU A 137 3.66 12.96 -9.12
N LEU A 138 3.56 12.14 -8.07
CA LEU A 138 2.61 12.34 -6.98
C LEU A 138 3.17 13.27 -5.90
N TRP A 139 4.49 13.23 -5.72
CA TRP A 139 5.17 13.96 -4.66
C TRP A 139 5.15 15.47 -4.91
N GLU A 140 5.07 16.24 -3.82
CA GLU A 140 5.34 17.66 -3.88
C GLU A 140 6.77 17.87 -4.36
N SER A 141 6.93 18.51 -5.52
CA SER A 141 8.25 18.91 -5.98
C SER A 141 8.77 19.90 -4.95
N GLU A 142 9.77 19.51 -4.16
CA GLU A 142 10.52 20.44 -3.33
C GLU A 142 10.92 21.60 -4.24
N GLY A 143 10.25 22.75 -4.06
CA GLY A 143 10.41 23.88 -4.95
C GLY A 143 11.88 24.22 -4.95
N LYS A 144 12.53 24.11 -6.12
CA LYS A 144 13.96 24.30 -6.37
C LYS A 144 14.62 25.23 -5.34
N GLN A 145 15.02 24.69 -4.20
CA GLN A 145 16.27 25.11 -3.61
C GLN A 145 17.29 24.38 -4.46
N ASP A 146 17.80 25.10 -5.46
CA ASP A 146 18.99 24.71 -6.21
C ASP A 146 20.10 24.42 -5.20
N ARG A 147 20.14 23.19 -4.68
CA ARG A 147 21.34 22.63 -4.06
C ARG A 147 22.32 22.41 -5.19
N LYS A 148 22.94 23.50 -5.65
CA LYS A 148 24.32 23.54 -6.15
C LYS A 148 25.23 23.07 -5.00
N GLY A 149 25.16 21.78 -4.69
CA GLY A 149 25.93 21.13 -3.65
C GLY A 149 26.66 19.96 -4.27
N ASN A 150 27.97 20.14 -4.43
CA ASN A 150 28.95 19.20 -4.95
C ASN A 150 28.63 17.72 -4.70
N GLY A 151 28.78 16.93 -5.76
CA GLY A 151 28.79 15.48 -5.69
C GLY A 151 29.78 14.99 -4.64
N LYS A 152 29.27 14.34 -3.61
CA LYS A 152 30.06 13.45 -2.76
C LYS A 152 29.61 12.03 -3.09
N ARG A 153 30.41 11.39 -3.95
CA ARG A 153 30.43 9.93 -4.13
C ARG A 153 30.28 9.28 -2.75
N ARG A 154 29.21 8.51 -2.56
CA ARG A 154 29.06 7.61 -1.41
C ARG A 154 30.24 6.64 -1.44
N GLN A 155 31.22 6.91 -0.58
CA GLN A 155 32.27 5.98 -0.25
C GLN A 155 31.64 4.93 0.67
N ARG A 156 31.56 3.71 0.16
CA ARG A 156 31.08 2.52 0.85
C ARG A 156 32.17 2.14 1.87
N ASN A 157 32.00 2.54 3.12
CA ASN A 157 32.69 1.90 4.23
C ASN A 157 31.73 0.86 4.79
N ASP A 158 32.10 -0.41 4.59
CA ASP A 158 31.59 -1.53 5.36
C ASP A 158 32.08 -1.38 6.81
N ASP A 159 31.29 -1.92 7.75
CA ASP A 159 31.52 -1.99 9.20
C ASP A 159 31.16 -0.76 10.06
N VAL A 160 29.85 -0.51 10.26
CA VAL A 160 29.31 0.05 11.53
C VAL A 160 27.89 -0.49 11.77
N ASP A 161 27.66 -0.91 13.02
CA ASP A 161 26.44 -1.36 13.71
C ASP A 161 25.06 -1.26 13.02
N MET A 162 24.39 -2.41 12.96
CA MET A 162 23.00 -2.61 12.53
C MET A 162 21.98 -2.29 13.63
N HIS A 163 21.98 -1.08 14.18
CA HIS A 163 20.85 -0.59 14.97
C HIS A 163 20.73 0.93 14.84
N ASP A 164 19.55 1.37 14.39
CA ASP A 164 19.06 2.77 14.24
C ASP A 164 19.10 3.40 12.83
N GLU A 165 18.57 2.68 11.83
CA GLU A 165 18.11 3.24 10.54
C GLU A 165 16.72 3.93 10.65
N GLU A 166 16.48 4.77 11.67
CA GLU A 166 15.25 5.60 11.76
C GLU A 166 15.48 7.09 11.42
N GLU A 167 16.71 7.52 11.15
CA GLU A 167 17.02 8.93 10.84
C GLU A 167 17.15 9.18 9.32
N ASP A 168 16.32 10.10 8.83
CA ASP A 168 16.31 10.70 7.48
C ASP A 168 15.53 9.98 6.36
N GLU A 169 14.40 9.33 6.66
CA GLU A 169 13.36 9.18 5.64
C GLU A 169 12.88 10.58 5.20
N VAL A 170 13.39 11.07 4.07
CA VAL A 170 12.89 12.29 3.42
C VAL A 170 11.38 12.21 3.39
N LYS A 171 10.71 13.12 4.12
CA LYS A 171 9.27 13.07 4.34
C LYS A 171 8.56 13.33 3.02
N ARG A 172 8.26 12.26 2.27
CA ARG A 172 7.55 12.33 1.00
C ARG A 172 6.11 12.73 1.28
N ILE A 173 5.71 13.90 0.80
CA ILE A 173 4.35 14.42 0.91
C ILE A 173 3.72 14.38 -0.48
N VAL A 174 2.54 13.77 -0.60
CA VAL A 174 1.76 13.77 -1.84
C VAL A 174 1.13 15.14 -2.02
N SER A 175 1.37 15.79 -3.15
CA SER A 175 0.76 17.09 -3.47
C SER A 175 -0.75 16.96 -3.72
N GLU A 176 -1.52 18.06 -3.61
CA GLU A 176 -2.97 18.00 -3.89
C GLU A 176 -3.29 17.54 -5.32
N LYS A 177 -2.50 18.00 -6.29
CA LYS A 177 -2.62 17.54 -7.68
C LYS A 177 -2.17 16.08 -7.82
N GLY A 178 -1.17 15.67 -7.04
CA GLY A 178 -0.74 14.28 -6.91
C GLY A 178 -1.85 13.36 -6.40
N TRP A 179 -2.65 13.77 -5.42
CA TRP A 179 -3.81 12.99 -4.94
C TRP A 179 -4.86 12.80 -6.03
N ARG A 180 -5.18 13.85 -6.81
CA ARG A 180 -6.09 13.72 -7.97
C ARG A 180 -5.52 12.82 -9.06
N LEU A 181 -4.21 12.88 -9.31
CA LEU A 181 -3.56 11.99 -10.25
C LEU A 181 -3.56 10.53 -9.74
N LEU A 182 -3.37 10.32 -8.45
CA LEU A 182 -3.44 9.01 -7.83
C LEU A 182 -4.85 8.40 -7.96
N GLU A 183 -5.91 9.18 -7.77
CA GLU A 183 -7.29 8.73 -7.99
C GLU A 183 -7.47 8.17 -9.40
N TRP A 184 -7.05 8.94 -10.41
CA TRP A 184 -7.11 8.48 -11.79
C TRP A 184 -6.24 7.23 -12.04
N LEU A 185 -5.04 7.16 -11.46
CA LEU A 185 -4.18 5.98 -11.59
C LEU A 185 -4.80 4.73 -10.95
N VAL A 186 -5.45 4.88 -9.79
CA VAL A 186 -6.17 3.79 -9.13
C VAL A 186 -7.36 3.35 -9.99
N ASP A 187 -8.13 4.27 -10.56
CA ASP A 187 -9.21 3.94 -11.51
C ASP A 187 -8.67 3.20 -12.73
N PHE A 188 -7.52 3.63 -13.26
CA PHE A 188 -6.81 2.99 -14.37
C PHE A 188 -6.41 1.54 -14.04
N TRP A 189 -5.83 1.30 -12.86
CA TRP A 189 -5.40 -0.04 -12.45
C TRP A 189 -6.58 -0.96 -12.07
N GLU A 190 -7.61 -0.44 -11.42
CA GLU A 190 -8.81 -1.23 -11.13
C GLU A 190 -9.57 -1.61 -12.39
N LYS A 191 -9.62 -0.72 -13.39
CA LYS A 191 -10.18 -1.06 -14.70
C LYS A 191 -9.39 -2.19 -15.35
N ASP A 192 -8.06 -2.14 -15.29
CA ASP A 192 -7.20 -3.20 -15.82
C ASP A 192 -7.46 -4.53 -15.10
N GLN A 193 -7.54 -4.52 -13.77
CA GLN A 193 -7.87 -5.70 -12.97
C GLN A 193 -9.22 -6.31 -13.38
N LYS A 194 -10.27 -5.49 -13.54
CA LYS A 194 -11.61 -5.94 -13.95
C LYS A 194 -11.61 -6.57 -15.35
N GLU A 195 -10.88 -5.97 -16.29
CA GLU A 195 -10.72 -6.52 -17.64
C GLU A 195 -9.99 -7.88 -17.62
N GLN A 196 -8.97 -8.06 -16.77
CA GLN A 196 -8.29 -9.35 -16.63
C GLN A 196 -9.19 -10.44 -16.03
N THR A 197 -10.05 -10.09 -15.07
CA THR A 197 -10.97 -11.06 -14.43
C THR A 197 -12.13 -11.45 -15.35
N GLY A 198 -12.62 -10.54 -16.20
CA GLY A 198 -13.80 -10.76 -17.03
C GLY A 198 -13.57 -11.55 -18.32
N ASP A 199 -12.46 -11.32 -19.02
CA ASP A 199 -12.34 -11.70 -20.45
C ASP A 199 -11.64 -13.05 -20.69
N LYS A 200 -10.99 -13.65 -19.68
CA LYS A 200 -10.18 -14.87 -19.86
C LYS A 200 -10.20 -15.78 -18.63
N ALA A 201 -11.27 -16.57 -18.48
CA ALA A 201 -11.38 -17.68 -17.53
C ALA A 201 -10.27 -18.78 -17.63
N ILE A 202 -9.28 -18.60 -18.52
CA ILE A 202 -8.14 -19.50 -18.69
C ILE A 202 -7.02 -19.19 -17.67
N ARG A 203 -6.92 -17.95 -17.18
CA ARG A 203 -5.92 -17.55 -16.19
C ARG A 203 -6.63 -16.74 -15.11
N ASP A 204 -6.86 -17.38 -13.97
CA ASP A 204 -7.44 -16.79 -12.75
C ASP A 204 -6.52 -15.69 -12.17
N ILE A 205 -6.42 -14.56 -12.88
CA ILE A 205 -5.61 -13.41 -12.52
C ILE A 205 -6.53 -12.42 -11.78
N SER A 206 -6.41 -12.41 -10.47
CA SER A 206 -7.18 -11.50 -9.60
C SER A 206 -6.48 -10.17 -9.31
N TYR A 207 -5.42 -9.81 -10.05
CA TYR A 207 -4.65 -8.57 -9.87
C TYR A 207 -4.47 -7.80 -11.17
N SER A 208 -4.12 -6.51 -11.09
CA SER A 208 -3.74 -5.69 -12.26
C SER A 208 -2.27 -5.91 -12.65
N PRO A 209 -1.96 -6.47 -13.84
CA PRO A 209 -0.59 -6.56 -14.33
C PRO A 209 0.06 -5.19 -14.55
N LEU A 210 -0.75 -4.16 -14.86
CA LEU A 210 -0.25 -2.80 -15.04
C LEU A 210 0.16 -2.15 -13.71
N PHE A 211 -0.59 -2.38 -12.64
CA PHE A 211 -0.19 -1.97 -11.29
C PHE A 211 1.10 -2.66 -10.85
N LEU A 212 1.24 -3.96 -11.11
CA LEU A 212 2.46 -4.71 -10.80
C LEU A 212 3.70 -4.14 -11.51
N LYS A 213 3.55 -3.50 -12.69
CA LYS A 213 4.64 -2.80 -13.38
C LYS A 213 5.08 -1.50 -12.70
N GLN A 214 4.35 -1.05 -11.68
CA GLN A 214 4.72 0.13 -10.90
C GLN A 214 5.49 -0.25 -9.63
N LEU A 215 5.55 -1.53 -9.28
CA LEU A 215 6.24 -1.99 -8.08
C LEU A 215 7.71 -2.36 -8.41
N PRO A 216 8.65 -2.06 -7.49
CA PRO A 216 10.00 -2.61 -7.57
C PRO A 216 9.96 -4.14 -7.61
N ARG A 217 10.62 -4.72 -8.61
CA ARG A 217 10.73 -6.18 -8.74
C ARG A 217 11.90 -6.71 -7.92
N PRO A 218 11.76 -7.87 -7.27
CA PRO A 218 12.72 -8.43 -6.33
C PRO A 218 14.00 -9.00 -6.98
N TYR A 219 14.24 -8.73 -8.26
CA TYR A 219 15.37 -9.32 -8.96
C TYR A 219 16.61 -8.46 -8.75
N ASP A 220 17.53 -8.97 -7.92
CA ASP A 220 18.93 -8.55 -8.01
C ASP A 220 19.50 -8.96 -9.38
N ARG A 221 20.58 -8.31 -9.83
CA ARG A 221 21.34 -8.68 -11.03
C ARG A 221 21.75 -10.16 -11.05
N ASN A 222 21.80 -10.81 -9.89
CA ASN A 222 22.17 -12.21 -9.71
C ASN A 222 20.98 -13.19 -9.75
N GLY A 223 19.74 -12.69 -9.89
CA GLY A 223 18.54 -13.54 -9.95
C GLY A 223 18.07 -14.09 -8.60
N GLU A 224 18.69 -13.70 -7.49
CA GLU A 224 18.22 -14.04 -6.14
C GLU A 224 17.05 -13.14 -5.73
N LEU A 225 16.06 -13.75 -5.07
CA LEU A 225 14.78 -13.13 -4.72
C LEU A 225 14.95 -12.18 -3.52
N GLN A 226 15.37 -10.94 -3.76
CA GLN A 226 15.38 -9.91 -2.72
C GLN A 226 13.95 -9.43 -2.47
N ARG A 227 13.40 -9.75 -1.30
CA ARG A 227 12.17 -9.19 -0.70
C ARG A 227 11.50 -8.08 -1.51
N ASN A 228 10.33 -8.36 -2.10
CA ASN A 228 9.56 -7.32 -2.80
C ASN A 228 9.35 -6.08 -1.94
N ASP A 229 9.50 -4.91 -2.56
CA ASP A 229 9.35 -3.62 -1.90
C ASP A 229 7.97 -3.01 -2.19
N ALA A 230 7.28 -2.63 -1.13
CA ALA A 230 5.98 -1.96 -1.16
C ALA A 230 6.03 -0.56 -0.51
N THR A 231 7.23 -0.01 -0.30
CA THR A 231 7.42 1.23 0.45
C THR A 231 6.64 2.39 -0.17
N LEU A 232 6.71 2.59 -1.49
CA LEU A 232 6.04 3.71 -2.17
C LEU A 232 4.52 3.73 -1.97
N PRO A 233 3.74 2.67 -2.29
CA PRO A 233 2.30 2.68 -2.03
C PRO A 233 1.98 2.76 -0.54
N LEU A 234 2.76 2.14 0.35
CA LEU A 234 2.50 2.18 1.79
C LEU A 234 2.79 3.55 2.42
N VAL A 235 3.74 4.31 1.90
CA VAL A 235 3.99 5.70 2.31
C VAL A 235 2.77 6.58 1.97
N ILE A 236 2.14 6.36 0.82
CA ILE A 236 0.89 7.06 0.44
C ILE A 236 -0.24 6.70 1.40
N VAL A 237 -0.43 5.41 1.69
CA VAL A 237 -1.44 4.94 2.66
C VAL A 237 -1.20 5.56 4.03
N ARG A 238 0.05 5.54 4.51
CA ARG A 238 0.45 6.20 5.76
C ARG A 238 0.10 7.68 5.73
N GLY A 239 0.43 8.40 4.66
CA GLY A 239 0.14 9.83 4.50
C GLY A 239 -1.35 10.17 4.55
N ALA A 240 -2.20 9.39 3.88
CA ALA A 240 -3.66 9.57 3.94
C ALA A 240 -4.20 9.44 5.36
N PHE A 241 -3.73 8.43 6.10
CA PHE A 241 -4.27 8.08 7.41
C PHE A 241 -3.64 8.82 8.58
N LEU A 242 -2.44 9.39 8.44
CA LEU A 242 -1.83 10.28 9.45
C LEU A 242 -2.30 11.73 9.36
N SER A 243 -2.98 12.11 8.26
CA SER A 243 -3.49 13.46 8.09
C SER A 243 -4.68 13.73 9.05
N PRO A 244 -4.78 14.93 9.65
CA PRO A 244 -5.85 15.27 10.58
C PRO A 244 -7.20 15.31 9.86
N PRO A 245 -8.26 14.65 10.38
CA PRO A 245 -9.50 14.39 9.65
C PRO A 245 -10.16 15.68 9.12
N ASN A 246 -10.34 15.74 7.81
CA ASN A 246 -11.11 16.76 7.11
C ASN A 246 -11.90 16.10 5.96
N THR A 247 -12.75 16.85 5.26
CA THR A 247 -13.56 16.32 4.15
C THR A 247 -12.71 15.81 2.97
N GLU A 248 -11.57 16.44 2.70
CA GLU A 248 -10.63 16.00 1.66
C GLU A 248 -9.95 14.68 2.02
N ASN A 249 -9.72 14.41 3.30
CA ASN A 249 -9.08 13.19 3.77
C ASN A 249 -9.96 11.98 3.53
N SER A 250 -11.28 12.08 3.63
CA SER A 250 -12.16 10.94 3.30
C SER A 250 -11.94 10.48 1.85
N ARG A 251 -11.76 11.42 0.92
CA ARG A 251 -11.43 11.12 -0.48
C ARG A 251 -10.05 10.47 -0.59
N ARG A 252 -9.02 11.05 0.04
CA ARG A 252 -7.64 10.52 0.04
C ARG A 252 -7.54 9.13 0.66
N GLU A 253 -8.25 8.89 1.76
CA GLU A 253 -8.35 7.60 2.44
C GLU A 253 -9.01 6.56 1.55
N SER A 254 -10.10 6.90 0.85
CA SER A 254 -10.73 6.00 -0.10
C SER A 254 -9.77 5.56 -1.21
N SER A 255 -9.03 6.51 -1.80
CA SER A 255 -8.02 6.22 -2.84
C SER A 255 -6.86 5.39 -2.30
N ALA A 256 -6.40 5.68 -1.08
CA ALA A 256 -5.36 4.91 -0.41
C ALA A 256 -5.79 3.47 -0.08
N VAL A 257 -7.04 3.26 0.35
CA VAL A 257 -7.62 1.94 0.61
C VAL A 257 -7.68 1.11 -0.68
N ARG A 258 -8.15 1.73 -1.77
CA ARG A 258 -8.20 1.09 -3.09
C ARG A 258 -6.81 0.73 -3.61
N LEU A 259 -5.84 1.63 -3.45
CA LEU A 259 -4.42 1.37 -3.73
C LEU A 259 -3.88 0.19 -2.90
N LEU A 260 -4.18 0.15 -1.61
CA LEU A 260 -3.75 -0.94 -0.72
C LEU A 260 -4.41 -2.27 -1.13
N SER A 261 -5.67 -2.25 -1.55
CA SER A 261 -6.35 -3.43 -2.07
C SER A 261 -5.66 -3.95 -3.34
N LEU A 262 -5.33 -3.08 -4.30
CA LEU A 262 -4.57 -3.46 -5.50
C LEU A 262 -3.25 -4.14 -5.13
N LEU A 263 -2.52 -3.61 -4.15
CA LEU A 263 -1.29 -4.22 -3.63
C LEU A 263 -1.54 -5.60 -3.02
N CYS A 264 -2.53 -5.76 -2.16
CA CYS A 264 -2.84 -7.04 -1.56
C CYS A 264 -3.23 -8.10 -2.60
N HIS A 265 -3.99 -7.74 -3.62
CA HIS A 265 -4.35 -8.67 -4.71
C HIS A 265 -3.12 -9.24 -5.45
N THR A 266 -2.01 -8.51 -5.53
CA THR A 266 -0.76 -9.05 -6.12
C THR A 266 -0.11 -10.17 -5.29
N ALA A 267 -0.53 -10.37 -4.05
CA ALA A 267 -0.01 -11.39 -3.14
C ALA A 267 -1.03 -12.48 -2.78
N LEU A 268 -2.29 -12.34 -3.21
CA LEU A 268 -3.38 -13.25 -2.82
C LEU A 268 -3.69 -14.33 -3.86
N THR A 269 -3.07 -14.31 -5.03
CA THR A 269 -3.25 -15.37 -6.04
C THR A 269 -2.55 -16.66 -5.65
N SER A 270 -2.99 -17.78 -6.22
CA SER A 270 -2.37 -19.11 -6.07
C SER A 270 -0.87 -19.12 -6.43
N ASN A 271 -0.50 -18.35 -7.44
CA ASN A 271 0.89 -18.04 -7.80
C ASN A 271 1.12 -16.53 -7.69
N PRO A 272 1.49 -16.01 -6.50
CA PRO A 272 1.56 -14.59 -6.25
C PRO A 272 2.80 -13.96 -6.91
N PRO A 273 2.65 -12.97 -7.82
CA PRO A 273 3.80 -12.25 -8.37
C PRO A 273 4.50 -11.37 -7.33
N PHE A 274 3.80 -10.95 -6.28
CA PHE A 274 4.37 -10.24 -5.14
C PHE A 274 4.47 -11.21 -3.96
N HIS A 275 5.67 -11.40 -3.42
CA HIS A 275 5.90 -12.40 -2.39
C HIS A 275 5.09 -12.11 -1.11
N PRO A 276 4.16 -12.99 -0.69
CA PRO A 276 3.23 -12.69 0.41
C PRO A 276 3.92 -12.40 1.75
N PRO A 277 4.99 -13.13 2.17
CA PRO A 277 5.73 -12.76 3.37
C PRO A 277 6.35 -11.36 3.33
N SER A 278 6.76 -10.88 2.16
CA SER A 278 7.29 -9.53 1.99
C SER A 278 6.19 -8.51 2.25
N LEU A 279 5.01 -8.72 1.64
CA LEU A 279 3.84 -7.86 1.85
C LEU A 279 3.41 -7.86 3.31
N ASN A 280 3.23 -9.03 3.93
CA ASN A 280 2.82 -9.15 5.33
C ASN A 280 3.78 -8.38 6.24
N SER A 281 5.09 -8.49 6.00
CA SER A 281 6.06 -7.76 6.82
C SER A 281 5.95 -6.24 6.64
N SER A 282 5.64 -5.75 5.44
CA SER A 282 5.46 -4.32 5.17
C SER A 282 4.13 -3.80 5.74
N LEU A 283 3.06 -4.60 5.69
CA LEU A 283 1.77 -4.29 6.32
C LEU A 283 1.87 -4.23 7.84
N VAL A 284 2.59 -5.17 8.46
CA VAL A 284 2.86 -5.15 9.90
C VAL A 284 3.56 -3.84 10.29
N HIS A 285 4.56 -3.41 9.53
CA HIS A 285 5.26 -2.15 9.78
C HIS A 285 4.33 -0.93 9.59
N LEU A 286 3.47 -0.93 8.57
CA LEU A 286 2.45 0.11 8.39
C LEU A 286 1.52 0.19 9.61
N PHE A 287 0.96 -0.94 10.04
CA PHE A 287 0.04 -0.98 11.18
C PHE A 287 0.70 -0.58 12.50
N ARG A 288 1.99 -0.88 12.69
CA ARG A 288 2.77 -0.46 13.87
C ARG A 288 2.83 1.07 14.01
N ILE A 289 2.92 1.78 12.88
CA ILE A 289 3.12 3.24 12.86
C ILE A 289 1.79 4.00 12.91
N LEU A 290 0.70 3.40 12.41
CA LEU A 290 -0.58 4.08 12.35
C LEU A 290 -1.20 4.25 13.75
N PRO A 291 -1.73 5.45 14.09
CA PRO A 291 -2.54 5.64 15.26
C PRO A 291 -3.75 4.74 15.26
N LEU A 292 -4.20 4.39 16.46
CA LEU A 292 -5.41 3.62 16.70
C LEU A 292 -6.61 4.15 15.89
N SER A 293 -6.89 5.45 15.96
CA SER A 293 -7.99 6.09 15.24
C SER A 293 -7.90 5.95 13.71
N SER A 294 -6.68 5.85 13.18
CA SER A 294 -6.44 5.65 11.75
C SER A 294 -6.71 4.22 11.32
N ILE A 295 -6.30 3.25 12.15
CA ILE A 295 -6.61 1.85 11.94
C ILE A 295 -8.13 1.65 12.01
N GLN A 296 -8.80 2.24 13.01
CA GLN A 296 -10.27 2.20 13.13
C GLN A 296 -11.02 2.67 11.88
N ARG A 297 -10.42 3.57 11.09
CA ARG A 297 -10.98 4.06 9.82
C ARG A 297 -10.55 3.23 8.62
N LEU A 298 -9.33 2.71 8.62
CA LEU A 298 -8.76 1.91 7.53
C LEU A 298 -9.43 0.53 7.41
N ILE A 299 -9.56 -0.19 8.53
CA ILE A 299 -10.06 -1.59 8.51
C ILE A 299 -11.45 -1.70 7.90
N PRO A 300 -12.44 -0.90 8.33
CA PRO A 300 -13.78 -1.01 7.80
C PRO A 300 -13.84 -0.70 6.30
N GLN A 301 -12.92 0.13 5.79
CA GLN A 301 -12.84 0.43 4.36
C GLN A 301 -12.16 -0.70 3.57
N LEU A 302 -11.25 -1.49 4.17
CA LEU A 302 -10.58 -2.61 3.49
C LEU A 302 -11.42 -3.89 3.39
N ILE A 303 -12.31 -4.14 4.36
CA ILE A 303 -13.12 -5.38 4.43
C ILE A 303 -13.90 -5.68 3.13
N PRO A 304 -14.52 -4.71 2.45
CA PRO A 304 -15.22 -4.96 1.19
C PRO A 304 -14.30 -5.40 0.05
N HIS A 305 -13.01 -5.13 0.14
CA HIS A 305 -12.06 -5.29 -0.96
C HIS A 305 -11.11 -6.47 -0.81
N LEU A 306 -11.03 -7.10 0.37
CA LEU A 306 -10.05 -8.14 0.68
C LEU A 306 -10.67 -9.31 1.42
N ASP A 307 -10.02 -10.46 1.31
CA ASP A 307 -10.43 -11.60 2.10
C ASP A 307 -10.18 -11.39 3.59
N TRP A 308 -11.17 -11.77 4.39
CA TRP A 308 -11.12 -11.64 5.83
C TRP A 308 -10.04 -12.53 6.44
N TRP A 309 -9.69 -13.69 5.86
CA TRP A 309 -8.63 -14.54 6.41
C TRP A 309 -7.29 -13.83 6.36
N PHE A 310 -7.05 -13.10 5.27
CA PHE A 310 -5.81 -12.38 5.02
C PHE A 310 -5.69 -11.20 5.97
N LEU A 311 -6.79 -10.46 6.14
CA LEU A 311 -6.89 -9.38 7.10
C LEU A 311 -6.66 -9.91 8.53
N ALA A 312 -7.36 -10.96 8.95
CA ALA A 312 -7.21 -11.57 10.27
C ALA A 312 -5.77 -12.03 10.53
N HIS A 313 -5.14 -12.69 9.55
CA HIS A 313 -3.75 -13.13 9.66
C HIS A 313 -2.79 -11.94 9.79
N THR A 314 -2.97 -10.90 8.97
CA THR A 314 -2.13 -9.70 9.03
C THR A 314 -2.26 -8.99 10.38
N TYR A 315 -3.47 -8.92 10.94
CA TYR A 315 -3.67 -8.35 12.28
C TYR A 315 -3.08 -9.20 13.39
N ALA A 316 -3.20 -10.53 13.29
CA ALA A 316 -2.53 -11.43 14.21
C ALA A 316 -1.01 -11.18 14.20
N LEU A 317 -0.40 -11.06 13.02
CA LEU A 317 1.02 -10.74 12.90
C LEU A 317 1.36 -9.34 13.45
N ALA A 318 0.53 -8.33 13.20
CA ALA A 318 0.74 -6.99 13.73
C ALA A 318 0.65 -6.97 15.27
N LEU A 319 -0.28 -7.72 15.85
CA LEU A 319 -0.40 -7.92 17.30
C LEU A 319 0.82 -8.64 17.89
N GLU A 320 1.29 -9.72 17.25
CA GLU A 320 2.51 -10.42 17.67
C GLU A 320 3.73 -9.50 17.64
N ASP A 321 3.84 -8.67 16.59
CA ASP A 321 4.94 -7.73 16.41
C ASP A 321 4.90 -6.61 17.46
N MET A 322 3.74 -5.98 17.65
CA MET A 322 3.52 -4.98 18.72
C MET A 322 3.74 -5.57 20.12
N GLY A 323 3.50 -6.87 20.28
CA GLY A 323 3.75 -7.62 21.53
C GLY A 323 5.17 -8.13 21.68
N GLY A 324 6.11 -7.73 20.82
CA GLY A 324 7.50 -8.16 20.91
C GLY A 324 7.73 -9.66 20.67
N ILE A 325 6.68 -10.45 20.40
CA ILE A 325 6.77 -11.90 20.17
C ILE A 325 7.63 -12.18 18.94
N ARG A 326 7.46 -11.39 17.88
CA ARG A 326 8.24 -11.58 16.64
C ARG A 326 9.71 -11.26 16.86
N SER A 327 10.03 -10.19 17.59
CA SER A 327 11.40 -9.85 17.97
C SER A 327 12.05 -10.97 18.76
N LYS A 328 11.32 -11.58 19.71
CA LYS A 328 11.77 -12.75 20.46
C LYS A 328 12.04 -13.96 19.55
N LYS A 329 11.07 -14.38 18.74
CA LYS A 329 11.22 -15.53 17.81
C LYS A 329 12.39 -15.31 16.84
N THR A 330 12.60 -14.08 16.36
CA THR A 330 13.75 -13.75 15.48
C THR A 330 15.07 -13.79 16.25
N SER A 331 15.12 -13.29 17.48
CA SER A 331 16.30 -13.40 18.36
C SER A 331 16.65 -14.85 18.66
N GLU A 332 15.67 -15.66 19.05
CA GLU A 332 15.84 -17.12 19.29
C GLU A 332 16.37 -17.84 18.05
N ARG A 333 15.87 -17.51 16.86
CA ARG A 333 16.36 -18.07 15.60
C ARG A 333 17.81 -17.65 15.32
N ARG A 334 18.19 -16.40 15.61
CA ARG A 334 19.57 -15.91 15.47
C ARG A 334 20.50 -16.64 16.42
N ILE A 335 20.14 -16.74 17.71
CA ILE A 335 20.91 -17.47 18.72
C ILE A 335 21.05 -18.96 18.32
N ALA A 336 19.98 -19.59 17.86
CA ALA A 336 20.03 -20.98 17.39
C ALA A 336 20.91 -21.15 16.15
N ALA A 337 20.89 -20.21 15.21
CA ALA A 337 21.76 -20.22 14.03
C ALA A 337 23.24 -20.02 14.42
N ASP A 338 23.52 -19.11 15.34
CA ASP A 338 24.87 -18.90 15.88
C ASP A 338 25.39 -20.13 16.63
N ARG A 339 24.55 -20.79 17.43
CA ARG A 339 24.88 -22.06 18.08
C ARG A 339 25.21 -23.15 17.05
N ARG A 340 24.53 -23.19 15.89
CA ARG A 340 24.84 -24.12 14.80
C ARG A 340 26.17 -23.78 14.12
N ARG A 341 26.47 -22.49 13.91
CA ARG A 341 27.76 -22.04 13.34
C ARG A 341 28.92 -22.41 14.25
N ARG A 342 28.81 -22.12 15.55
CA ARG A 342 29.85 -22.46 16.54
C ARG A 342 30.10 -23.97 16.67
N ARG A 343 29.08 -24.81 16.46
CA ARG A 343 29.24 -26.28 16.44
C ARG A 343 29.94 -26.82 15.19
N MET A 344 30.01 -26.04 14.11
CA MET A 344 30.65 -26.45 12.87
C MET A 344 32.09 -25.99 12.73
N ASP A 345 32.62 -25.17 13.66
CA ASP A 345 34.04 -24.83 13.71
C ASP A 345 34.83 -25.92 14.46
N PRO A 346 35.58 -26.80 13.76
CA PRO A 346 36.24 -27.96 14.38
C PRO A 346 37.51 -27.61 15.18
N ILE A 347 37.82 -26.33 15.36
CA ILE A 347 39.14 -25.86 15.82
C ILE A 347 39.10 -25.27 17.25
N SER A 348 37.93 -25.18 17.90
CA SER A 348 37.82 -24.59 19.26
C SER A 348 37.76 -25.60 20.41
N ASP A 349 38.45 -26.75 20.28
CA ASP A 349 38.77 -27.60 21.43
C ASP A 349 39.99 -27.03 22.17
N ARG A 350 39.80 -25.96 22.96
CA ARG A 350 40.66 -25.65 24.13
C ARG A 350 40.14 -24.47 24.94
N GLN A 351 39.67 -24.80 26.15
CA GLN A 351 39.63 -23.97 27.36
C GLN A 351 38.76 -22.71 27.35
N GLY A 352 37.59 -22.81 27.99
CA GLY A 352 36.76 -21.66 28.32
C GLY A 352 35.57 -22.00 29.21
N GLN A 353 35.83 -22.52 30.43
CA GLN A 353 34.83 -22.55 31.50
C GLN A 353 34.54 -21.10 31.93
N GLY A 354 33.38 -20.55 31.57
CA GLY A 354 33.01 -19.22 32.07
C GLY A 354 31.84 -18.46 31.42
N ALA A 355 31.00 -19.06 30.57
CA ALA A 355 29.91 -18.36 29.90
C ALA A 355 28.53 -18.69 30.49
N GLY A 356 28.38 -18.59 31.81
CA GLY A 356 27.19 -19.06 32.54
C GLY A 356 26.07 -18.04 32.78
N ASN A 357 26.32 -16.73 32.68
CA ASN A 357 25.40 -15.74 33.27
C ASN A 357 24.96 -14.56 32.37
N GLU A 358 25.46 -14.42 31.15
CA GLU A 358 25.08 -13.29 30.28
C GLU A 358 23.82 -13.58 29.41
N GLU A 359 23.40 -14.85 29.28
CA GLU A 359 22.18 -15.22 28.52
C GLU A 359 20.88 -14.82 29.27
N GLU A 360 20.90 -14.71 30.61
CA GLU A 360 19.70 -14.37 31.40
C GLU A 360 19.38 -12.87 31.40
N GLU A 361 20.35 -11.98 31.20
CA GLU A 361 20.11 -10.52 31.31
C GLU A 361 19.43 -9.93 30.06
N PHE A 362 19.63 -10.54 28.89
CA PHE A 362 19.00 -10.10 27.63
C PHE A 362 17.54 -10.57 27.49
N GLU A 363 17.14 -11.64 28.19
CA GLU A 363 15.74 -12.13 28.18
C GLU A 363 14.77 -11.20 28.93
N VAL A 364 15.27 -10.31 29.78
CA VAL A 364 14.47 -9.62 30.80
C VAL A 364 13.76 -8.36 30.30
N ARG A 365 14.13 -7.74 29.16
CA ARG A 365 13.68 -6.36 28.88
C ARG A 365 12.62 -6.12 27.80
N VAL A 366 12.20 -7.05 26.94
CA VAL A 366 11.19 -6.69 25.89
C VAL A 366 10.21 -7.82 25.46
N ASN A 367 9.99 -8.85 26.28
CA ASN A 367 9.46 -10.13 25.75
C ASN A 367 8.09 -10.54 26.30
N GLY A 368 7.03 -10.40 25.49
CA GLY A 368 5.67 -10.93 25.74
C GLY A 368 4.59 -9.96 25.29
N LEU A 369 3.35 -10.43 25.01
CA LEU A 369 2.20 -9.57 24.65
C LEU A 369 1.98 -8.52 25.76
N GLY A 370 2.68 -7.40 25.65
CA GLY A 370 2.79 -6.42 26.71
C GLY A 370 1.58 -5.51 26.76
N GLU A 371 1.64 -4.54 27.66
CA GLU A 371 0.59 -3.54 27.81
C GLU A 371 0.17 -2.87 26.48
N PRO A 372 1.08 -2.47 25.57
CA PRO A 372 0.70 -1.88 24.29
C PRO A 372 -0.21 -2.79 23.45
N THR A 373 0.07 -4.09 23.43
CA THR A 373 -0.71 -5.08 22.67
C THR A 373 -2.05 -5.36 23.30
N VAL A 374 -2.11 -5.48 24.64
CA VAL A 374 -3.37 -5.60 25.37
C VAL A 374 -4.23 -4.36 25.12
N ARG A 375 -3.66 -3.16 25.25
CA ARG A 375 -4.36 -1.90 24.98
C ARG A 375 -4.83 -1.82 23.54
N TYR A 376 -4.04 -2.31 22.58
CA TYR A 376 -4.44 -2.32 21.18
C TYR A 376 -5.56 -3.34 20.92
N LEU A 377 -5.49 -4.56 21.46
CA LEU A 377 -6.58 -5.55 21.34
C LEU A 377 -7.89 -5.03 21.98
N LEU A 378 -7.84 -4.57 23.24
CA LEU A 378 -9.01 -4.14 24.00
C LEU A 378 -9.55 -2.77 23.57
N GLY A 379 -8.66 -1.84 23.20
CA GLY A 379 -9.02 -0.47 22.81
C GLY A 379 -9.29 -0.29 21.32
N THR A 380 -8.75 -1.17 20.48
CA THR A 380 -8.86 -1.07 19.01
C THR A 380 -9.72 -2.18 18.46
N ILE A 381 -9.25 -3.42 18.59
CA ILE A 381 -9.80 -4.52 17.81
C ILE A 381 -11.18 -4.90 18.32
N LEU A 382 -11.39 -5.00 19.63
CA LEU A 382 -12.69 -5.36 20.17
C LEU A 382 -13.78 -4.32 19.90
N PRO A 383 -13.55 -3.00 20.03
CA PRO A 383 -14.58 -1.98 19.76
C PRO A 383 -14.82 -1.68 18.28
N LEU A 384 -13.94 -2.13 17.37
CA LEU A 384 -14.05 -1.88 15.92
C LEU A 384 -15.43 -2.29 15.37
N ARG A 385 -16.09 -1.40 14.63
CA ARG A 385 -17.37 -1.70 13.98
C ARG A 385 -17.17 -1.99 12.50
N ALA A 386 -18.00 -2.88 11.96
CA ALA A 386 -18.11 -3.00 10.51
C ALA A 386 -18.63 -1.67 9.92
N SER A 387 -18.05 -1.24 8.80
CA SER A 387 -18.45 -0.04 8.04
C SER A 387 -19.83 -0.22 7.43
N SER A 388 -20.05 -1.40 6.86
CA SER A 388 -21.30 -1.82 6.24
C SER A 388 -22.18 -2.54 7.25
N ARG A 389 -23.50 -2.31 7.13
CA ARG A 389 -24.52 -3.08 7.87
C ARG A 389 -24.81 -4.44 7.21
N GLU A 390 -24.12 -4.79 6.14
CA GLU A 390 -24.23 -6.09 5.50
C GLU A 390 -23.77 -7.20 6.46
N SER A 391 -24.54 -8.29 6.51
CA SER A 391 -24.27 -9.42 7.40
C SER A 391 -22.86 -10.00 7.21
N ASP A 392 -22.37 -10.05 5.97
CA ASP A 392 -21.04 -10.56 5.63
C ASP A 392 -19.92 -9.70 6.24
N SER A 393 -20.02 -8.37 6.14
CA SER A 393 -19.02 -7.45 6.71
C SER A 393 -18.95 -7.55 8.24
N VAL A 394 -20.11 -7.74 8.90
CA VAL A 394 -20.19 -7.94 10.36
C VAL A 394 -19.56 -9.27 10.76
N GLU A 395 -19.85 -10.33 10.02
CA GLU A 395 -19.31 -11.67 10.25
C GLU A 395 -17.78 -11.70 10.12
N LYS A 396 -17.25 -11.10 9.05
CA LYS A 396 -15.80 -10.93 8.84
C LYS A 396 -15.13 -10.18 9.99
N MET A 397 -15.76 -9.10 10.48
CA MET A 397 -15.24 -8.32 11.61
C MET A 397 -15.23 -9.14 12.91
N LEU A 398 -16.31 -9.88 13.19
CA LEU A 398 -16.38 -10.77 14.36
C LEU A 398 -15.29 -11.83 14.33
N PHE A 399 -15.01 -12.39 13.16
CA PHE A 399 -13.96 -13.39 13.00
C PHE A 399 -12.56 -12.80 13.29
N ILE A 400 -12.25 -11.62 12.76
CA ILE A 400 -10.96 -10.93 13.03
C ILE A 400 -10.77 -10.73 14.54
N LYS A 401 -11.81 -10.29 15.25
CA LYS A 401 -11.79 -10.13 16.71
C LYS A 401 -11.54 -11.45 17.42
N LEU A 402 -12.25 -12.51 16.99
CA LEU A 402 -12.15 -13.84 17.58
C LEU A 402 -10.75 -14.43 17.43
N VAL A 403 -10.14 -14.34 16.25
CA VAL A 403 -8.75 -14.77 16.02
C VAL A 403 -7.79 -14.00 16.92
N SER A 404 -7.96 -12.69 17.02
CA SER A 404 -7.10 -11.82 17.81
C SER A 404 -7.15 -12.16 19.30
N VAL A 405 -8.35 -12.39 19.84
CA VAL A 405 -8.54 -12.81 21.24
C VAL A 405 -7.99 -14.21 21.49
N ASN A 406 -8.25 -15.17 20.58
CA ASN A 406 -7.73 -16.53 20.73
C ASN A 406 -6.21 -16.60 20.70
N LEU A 407 -5.58 -15.83 19.81
CA LEU A 407 -4.13 -15.70 19.76
C LEU A 407 -3.58 -15.22 21.11
N PHE A 408 -4.25 -14.23 21.70
CA PHE A 408 -3.87 -13.69 23.01
C PHE A 408 -4.03 -14.73 24.13
N LEU A 409 -5.18 -15.40 24.19
CA LEU A 409 -5.48 -16.42 25.19
C LEU A 409 -4.52 -17.63 25.10
N SER A 410 -4.17 -18.05 23.89
CA SER A 410 -3.28 -19.20 23.64
C SER A 410 -1.84 -18.91 24.04
N ASN A 411 -1.42 -17.65 23.98
CA ASN A 411 -0.08 -17.21 24.38
C ASN A 411 -0.07 -16.54 25.76
N TRP A 412 -1.14 -16.68 26.55
CA TRP A 412 -1.29 -15.99 27.84
C TRP A 412 -0.16 -16.30 28.83
N SER A 413 0.37 -17.53 28.83
CA SER A 413 1.50 -17.90 29.70
C SER A 413 2.78 -17.10 29.41
N GLN A 414 2.87 -16.46 28.24
CA GLN A 414 3.98 -15.59 27.85
C GLN A 414 3.71 -14.11 28.20
N VAL A 415 2.54 -13.80 28.73
CA VAL A 415 2.15 -12.46 29.18
C VAL A 415 2.65 -12.27 30.59
N ARG A 416 3.58 -11.33 30.78
CA ARG A 416 4.01 -10.90 32.11
C ARG A 416 2.90 -10.07 32.76
N ALA A 417 1.96 -10.75 33.41
CA ALA A 417 0.83 -10.13 34.10
C ALA A 417 1.28 -9.15 35.21
N ASP A 418 2.48 -9.36 35.76
CA ASP A 418 3.19 -8.50 36.70
C ASP A 418 3.64 -7.16 36.10
N LEU A 419 3.85 -7.10 34.78
CA LEU A 419 4.25 -5.88 34.05
C LEU A 419 3.06 -5.15 33.41
N LEU A 420 1.87 -5.73 33.44
CA LEU A 420 0.65 -5.02 33.07
C LEU A 420 0.26 -4.15 34.26
N PRO A 421 0.40 -2.81 34.19
CA PRO A 421 -0.01 -1.98 35.31
C PRO A 421 -1.49 -2.24 35.60
N GLY A 422 -1.85 -2.33 36.88
CA GLY A 422 -3.22 -2.62 37.33
C GLY A 422 -4.31 -1.67 36.76
N GLY A 423 -3.89 -0.58 36.11
CA GLY A 423 -4.75 0.31 35.34
C GLY A 423 -5.34 -0.29 34.06
N VAL A 424 -4.78 -1.33 33.42
CA VAL A 424 -5.39 -1.91 32.20
C VAL A 424 -6.64 -2.71 32.55
N LYS A 425 -6.54 -3.63 33.51
CA LYS A 425 -7.70 -4.34 34.05
C LYS A 425 -8.71 -3.34 34.58
N GLY A 426 -8.33 -2.46 35.51
CA GLY A 426 -9.26 -1.47 36.10
C GLY A 426 -9.88 -0.47 35.10
N ARG A 427 -9.30 -0.28 33.91
CA ARG A 427 -9.86 0.59 32.86
C ARG A 427 -10.97 -0.06 32.05
N TYR A 428 -10.92 -1.39 31.89
CA TYR A 428 -11.84 -2.13 31.02
C TYR A 428 -12.74 -3.09 31.81
N ASP A 429 -12.20 -3.75 32.83
CA ASP A 429 -12.94 -4.51 33.82
C ASP A 429 -13.86 -3.57 34.62
N GLY A 430 -15.15 -3.89 34.67
CA GLY A 430 -16.19 -3.04 35.26
C GLY A 430 -16.53 -1.76 34.47
N ASN A 431 -15.88 -1.46 33.34
CA ASN A 431 -16.22 -0.31 32.51
C ASN A 431 -17.45 -0.61 31.64
N GLU A 432 -18.63 -0.36 32.18
CA GLU A 432 -19.90 -0.58 31.47
C GLU A 432 -19.97 0.15 30.13
N LYS A 433 -19.38 1.34 30.01
CA LYS A 433 -19.43 2.12 28.76
C LYS A 433 -18.65 1.41 27.66
N TRP A 434 -17.45 0.93 27.97
CA TRP A 434 -16.62 0.16 27.05
C TRP A 434 -17.29 -1.18 26.70
N TRP A 435 -17.81 -1.92 27.68
CA TRP A 435 -18.54 -3.16 27.42
C TRP A 435 -19.74 -2.94 26.51
N LYS A 436 -20.54 -1.90 26.76
CA LYS A 436 -21.66 -1.51 25.86
C LYS A 436 -21.16 -1.16 24.47
N GLU A 437 -19.99 -0.54 24.33
CA GLU A 437 -19.40 -0.20 23.03
C GLU A 437 -18.94 -1.44 22.26
N VAL A 438 -18.27 -2.37 22.95
CA VAL A 438 -17.81 -3.64 22.43
C VAL A 438 -19.01 -4.52 22.04
N GLU A 439 -20.01 -4.65 22.88
CA GLU A 439 -21.23 -5.40 22.55
C GLU A 439 -21.97 -4.79 21.35
N LYS A 440 -22.11 -3.45 21.31
CA LYS A 440 -22.66 -2.74 20.14
C LYS A 440 -21.84 -2.97 18.87
N SER A 441 -20.55 -3.27 18.99
CA SER A 441 -19.69 -3.58 17.85
C SER A 441 -19.81 -5.02 17.35
N TRP A 442 -20.50 -5.88 18.12
CA TRP A 442 -20.78 -7.27 17.75
C TRP A 442 -22.18 -7.44 17.17
N SER A 443 -23.09 -6.53 17.50
CA SER A 443 -24.44 -6.52 16.97
C SER A 443 -24.49 -5.85 15.59
N PRO A 444 -25.09 -6.48 14.56
CA PRO A 444 -25.52 -5.77 13.37
C PRO A 444 -26.55 -4.72 13.82
N GLY A 445 -26.27 -3.44 13.55
CA GLY A 445 -26.99 -2.33 14.16
C GLY A 445 -28.52 -2.46 14.06
N ASP A 446 -29.20 -2.03 15.12
CA ASP A 446 -30.64 -2.12 15.39
C ASP A 446 -31.49 -1.91 14.12
N LYS A 447 -31.89 -3.01 13.48
CA LYS A 447 -32.85 -3.02 12.38
C LYS A 447 -34.01 -3.92 12.76
N ARG A 448 -35.15 -3.28 13.00
CA ARG A 448 -36.47 -3.92 13.00
C ARG A 448 -36.69 -4.58 11.64
N GLY A 449 -36.47 -5.90 11.54
CA GLY A 449 -37.03 -6.71 10.46
C GLY A 449 -36.10 -7.62 9.67
N ASP A 450 -34.78 -7.46 9.73
CA ASP A 450 -33.86 -8.38 9.02
C ASP A 450 -33.47 -9.54 9.94
N LYS A 451 -33.73 -10.78 9.49
CA LYS A 451 -33.29 -12.00 10.17
C LYS A 451 -31.77 -11.99 10.26
N GLN A 452 -31.25 -11.72 11.46
CA GLN A 452 -29.84 -11.83 11.77
C GLN A 452 -29.34 -13.24 11.40
N SER A 453 -28.19 -13.32 10.73
CA SER A 453 -27.55 -14.60 10.44
C SER A 453 -27.28 -15.33 11.76
N LYS A 454 -27.83 -16.55 11.92
CA LYS A 454 -27.56 -17.41 13.09
C LYS A 454 -26.05 -17.60 13.33
N GLY A 455 -25.25 -17.56 12.28
CA GLY A 455 -23.78 -17.66 12.36
C GLY A 455 -23.15 -16.45 13.08
N SER A 456 -23.60 -15.24 12.76
CA SER A 456 -23.10 -14.01 13.39
C SER A 456 -23.41 -13.94 14.89
N GLU A 457 -24.59 -14.41 15.30
CA GLU A 457 -25.00 -14.44 16.71
C GLU A 457 -24.20 -15.48 17.52
N ALA A 458 -23.95 -16.65 16.94
CA ALA A 458 -23.10 -17.68 17.53
C ALA A 458 -21.66 -17.16 17.73
N MET A 459 -21.08 -16.51 16.71
CA MET A 459 -19.74 -15.92 16.82
C MET A 459 -19.66 -14.81 17.84
N ALA A 460 -20.64 -13.90 17.88
CA ALA A 460 -20.69 -12.84 18.89
C ALA A 460 -20.76 -13.43 20.31
N THR A 461 -21.50 -14.53 20.49
CA THR A 461 -21.60 -15.24 21.77
C THR A 461 -20.25 -15.82 22.20
N VAL A 462 -19.57 -16.55 21.30
CA VAL A 462 -18.23 -17.10 21.58
C VAL A 462 -17.25 -15.98 21.90
N LEU A 463 -17.25 -14.90 21.11
CA LEU A 463 -16.38 -13.75 21.31
C LEU A 463 -16.63 -13.08 22.67
N ARG A 464 -17.88 -12.98 23.13
CA ARG A 464 -18.22 -12.49 24.48
C ARG A 464 -17.57 -13.35 25.56
N PHE A 465 -17.72 -14.66 25.48
CA PHE A 465 -17.12 -15.59 26.44
C PHE A 465 -15.60 -15.49 26.46
N GLN A 466 -14.96 -15.47 25.29
CA GLN A 466 -13.50 -15.40 25.18
C GLN A 466 -12.95 -14.04 25.64
N THR A 467 -13.65 -12.95 25.35
CA THR A 467 -13.28 -11.61 25.83
C THR A 467 -13.37 -11.54 27.35
N LYS A 468 -14.41 -12.13 27.94
CA LYS A 468 -14.53 -12.22 29.40
C LYS A 468 -13.41 -13.06 30.00
N ALA A 469 -13.12 -14.24 29.44
CA ALA A 469 -12.01 -15.08 29.89
C ALA A 469 -10.65 -14.37 29.78
N LEU A 470 -10.46 -13.51 28.77
CA LEU A 470 -9.27 -12.67 28.63
C LEU A 470 -9.20 -11.62 29.75
N LEU A 471 -10.30 -10.94 30.07
CA LEU A 471 -10.36 -9.95 31.15
C LEU A 471 -10.23 -10.57 32.56
N ASP A 472 -10.72 -11.79 32.75
CA ASP A 472 -10.59 -12.51 34.02
C ASP A 472 -9.11 -12.91 34.28
N LYS A 473 -8.37 -13.18 33.21
CA LYS A 473 -6.94 -13.51 33.26
C LYS A 473 -6.05 -12.27 33.45
N LEU A 474 -6.41 -11.15 32.83
CA LEU A 474 -5.83 -9.81 33.07
C LEU A 474 -6.02 -9.40 34.53
#